data_AF-A0AAV1PK82-F1
#
_entry.id   AF-A0AAV1PK82-F1
#
_cell.length_a   1.000
_cell.length_b   1.000
_cell.length_c   1.000
_cell.angle_alpha   90.00
_cell.angle_beta   90.00
_cell.angle_gamma   90.00
#
_symmetry.space_group_name_H-M   'P 1'
#
loop_
_entity.id
_entity.type
_entity.pdbx_description
1 polymer ?
#
loop_
_entity_poly.entity_id
_entity_poly.type
_entity_poly.pdbx_seq_one_letter_code
_entity_poly.pdbx_strand_id
1 'polypeptide(L)'
;MGKCKFIESWLDDVRFRNWLTSVANPQGQKRKAAEDHIADLKKKKQTLLEVCGSLEKDADMFAEQAEGKSGTLMAQLITKSNVLRKRYKEKFSELKKIEAELEIKATELRLI
;
A
#
# COMPACT_ATOMS: atom_id res chain seq x y z
N MET A 1 28.82 17.05 -23.28
CA MET A 1 27.45 16.54 -23.50
C MET A 1 26.49 17.72 -23.48
N GLY A 2 25.96 18.11 -24.64
CA GLY A 2 25.06 19.27 -24.75
C GLY A 2 23.67 18.92 -24.22
N LYS A 3 23.15 19.72 -23.29
CA LYS A 3 21.74 19.62 -22.90
C LYS A 3 20.92 20.12 -24.09
N CYS A 4 20.15 19.26 -24.74
CA CYS A 4 19.14 19.70 -25.70
C CYS A 4 18.19 20.64 -24.96
N LYS A 5 18.15 21.91 -25.39
CA LYS A 5 17.17 22.87 -24.88
C LYS A 5 15.85 22.54 -25.57
N PHE A 6 14.83 22.29 -24.77
CA PHE A 6 13.47 22.14 -25.26
C PHE A 6 13.08 23.43 -26.00
N ILE A 7 12.61 23.29 -27.24
CA ILE A 7 12.14 24.41 -28.07
C ILE A 7 10.63 24.30 -28.17
N GLU A 8 9.93 25.33 -27.72
CA GLU A 8 8.46 25.37 -27.63
C GLU A 8 7.79 25.23 -29.01
N SER A 9 8.45 25.68 -30.09
CA SER A 9 7.98 25.52 -31.47
C SER A 9 7.88 24.07 -31.94
N TRP A 10 8.42 23.09 -31.21
CA TRP A 10 8.23 21.67 -31.52
C TRP A 10 6.80 21.19 -31.24
N LEU A 11 6.03 21.93 -30.43
CA LEU A 11 4.59 21.67 -30.23
C LEU A 11 3.74 22.02 -31.47
N ASP A 12 4.28 22.82 -32.40
CA ASP A 12 3.62 23.17 -33.67
C ASP A 12 3.88 22.15 -34.77
N ASP A 13 4.94 21.34 -34.63
CA ASP A 13 5.25 20.26 -35.57
C ASP A 13 4.41 19.03 -35.26
N VAL A 14 3.52 18.66 -36.19
CA VAL A 14 2.60 17.52 -36.07
C VAL A 14 3.32 16.20 -35.76
N ARG A 15 4.59 16.06 -36.16
CA ARG A 15 5.43 14.88 -35.89
C ARG A 15 5.74 14.70 -34.41
N PHE A 16 5.91 15.81 -33.68
CA PHE A 16 6.29 15.79 -32.26
C PHE A 16 5.13 16.16 -31.35
N ARG A 17 4.11 16.86 -31.87
CA ARG A 17 2.93 17.32 -31.12
C ARG A 17 2.33 16.20 -30.27
N ASN A 18 1.99 15.05 -30.83
CA ASN A 18 1.33 13.99 -30.04
C ASN A 18 2.21 13.44 -28.90
N TRP A 19 3.52 13.29 -29.14
CA TRP A 19 4.45 12.86 -28.10
C TRP A 19 4.63 13.95 -27.04
N LEU A 20 4.91 15.18 -27.46
CA LEU A 20 5.15 16.33 -26.59
C LEU A 20 3.92 16.76 -25.80
N THR A 21 2.70 16.64 -26.33
CA THR A 21 1.46 16.99 -25.62
C THR A 21 1.25 16.09 -24.39
N SER A 22 1.72 14.84 -24.45
CA SER A 22 1.70 13.93 -23.29
C SER A 22 2.72 14.33 -22.20
N VAL A 23 3.85 14.93 -22.60
CA VAL A 23 4.92 15.39 -21.70
C VAL A 23 4.66 16.80 -21.19
N ALA A 24 3.94 17.61 -21.96
CA ALA A 24 3.66 19.03 -21.71
C ALA A 24 2.31 19.26 -21.01
N ASN A 25 1.59 18.21 -20.59
CA ASN A 25 0.37 18.35 -19.78
C ASN A 25 0.68 18.06 -18.29
N PRO A 26 0.99 19.08 -17.48
CA PRO A 26 1.38 18.89 -16.08
C PRO A 26 0.21 18.37 -15.24
N GLN A 27 -1.03 18.68 -15.62
CA GLN A 27 -2.22 18.20 -14.93
C GLN A 27 -2.41 16.69 -15.12
N GLY A 28 -2.21 16.20 -16.35
CA GLY A 28 -2.25 14.77 -16.66
C GLY A 28 -1.16 13.97 -15.93
N GLN A 29 0.05 14.55 -15.81
CA GLN A 29 1.13 13.94 -15.04
C GLN A 29 0.84 13.87 -13.54
N LYS A 30 0.29 14.96 -12.96
CA LYS A 30 -0.14 14.97 -11.56
C LYS A 30 -1.22 13.92 -11.28
N ARG A 31 -2.22 13.83 -12.15
CA ARG A 31 -3.29 12.84 -12.05
C ARG A 31 -2.75 11.42 -12.11
N LYS A 32 -1.89 11.12 -13.09
CA LYS A 32 -1.25 9.81 -13.23
C LYS A 32 -0.41 9.44 -12.01
N ALA A 33 0.41 10.36 -11.51
CA ALA A 33 1.21 10.11 -10.31
C ALA A 33 0.33 9.83 -9.07
N ALA A 34 -0.79 10.53 -8.93
CA ALA A 34 -1.76 10.27 -7.87
C ALA A 34 -2.46 8.91 -8.04
N GLU A 35 -2.82 8.52 -9.27
CA GLU A 35 -3.37 7.19 -9.59
C GLU A 35 -2.37 6.07 -9.28
N ASP A 36 -1.11 6.22 -9.67
CA ASP A 36 -0.02 5.28 -9.38
C ASP A 36 0.18 5.14 -7.86
N HIS A 37 0.18 6.26 -7.12
CA HIS A 37 0.30 6.22 -5.67
C HIS A 37 -0.88 5.48 -5.00
N ILE A 38 -2.12 5.72 -5.46
CA ILE A 38 -3.30 4.99 -4.98
C ILE A 38 -3.19 3.50 -5.30
N ALA A 39 -2.69 3.14 -6.48
CA ALA A 39 -2.48 1.73 -6.86
C ALA A 39 -1.48 1.04 -5.92
N ASP A 40 -0.39 1.72 -5.57
CA ASP A 40 0.59 1.19 -4.62
C ASP A 40 0.04 1.06 -3.20
N LEU A 41 -0.74 2.05 -2.73
CA LEU A 41 -1.41 1.97 -1.44
C LEU A 41 -2.42 0.81 -1.40
N LYS A 42 -3.17 0.56 -2.48
CA LYS A 42 -4.08 -0.60 -2.60
C LYS A 42 -3.33 -1.93 -2.52
N LYS A 43 -2.17 -2.04 -3.18
CA LYS A 43 -1.32 -3.25 -3.07
C LYS A 43 -0.84 -3.46 -1.63
N LYS A 44 -0.34 -2.40 -0.97
CA LYS A 44 0.09 -2.46 0.43
C LYS A 44 -1.07 -2.87 1.36
N LYS A 45 -2.27 -2.30 1.14
CA LYS A 45 -3.49 -2.68 1.87
C LYS A 45 -3.76 -4.18 1.74
N GLN A 46 -3.73 -4.71 0.52
CA GLN A 46 -3.98 -6.13 0.26
C GLN A 46 -2.97 -7.03 1.00
N THR A 47 -1.68 -6.71 0.91
CA THR A 47 -0.64 -7.44 1.64
C THR A 47 -0.85 -7.39 3.16
N LEU A 48 -1.20 -6.23 3.71
CA LEU A 48 -1.47 -6.12 5.15
C LEU A 48 -2.70 -6.90 5.59
N LEU A 49 -3.75 -6.98 4.77
CA LEU A 49 -4.92 -7.82 5.05
C LEU A 49 -4.54 -9.30 5.13
N GLU A 50 -3.75 -9.79 4.17
CA GLU A 50 -3.25 -11.17 4.17
C GLU A 50 -2.35 -11.46 5.38
N VAL A 51 -1.47 -10.53 5.73
CA VAL A 51 -0.61 -10.63 6.92
C VAL A 51 -1.44 -10.62 8.19
N CYS A 52 -2.45 -9.75 8.32
CA CYS A 52 -3.33 -9.74 9.49
C CYS A 52 -4.10 -11.05 9.61
N GLY A 53 -4.68 -11.54 8.50
CA GLY A 53 -5.43 -12.80 8.49
C GLY A 53 -4.58 -14.01 8.88
N SER A 54 -3.34 -14.09 8.39
CA SER A 54 -2.41 -15.16 8.78
C SER A 54 -1.98 -15.07 10.25
N LEU A 55 -1.65 -13.87 10.75
CA LEU A 55 -1.27 -13.67 12.15
C LEU A 55 -2.40 -14.04 13.12
N GLU A 56 -3.64 -13.67 12.78
CA GLU A 56 -4.82 -14.00 13.57
C GLU A 56 -5.07 -15.51 13.59
N LYS A 57 -5.10 -16.14 12.40
CA LYS A 57 -5.28 -17.59 12.26
C LYS A 57 -4.22 -18.39 13.02
N ASP A 58 -2.95 -18.02 12.89
CA ASP A 58 -1.86 -18.71 13.58
C ASP A 58 -1.93 -18.49 15.11
N ALA A 59 -2.35 -17.30 15.55
CA ALA A 59 -2.55 -17.01 16.96
C ALA A 59 -3.68 -17.87 17.56
N ASP A 60 -4.79 -18.02 16.85
CA ASP A 60 -5.92 -18.84 17.26
C ASP A 60 -5.54 -20.32 17.26
N MET A 61 -4.85 -20.79 16.22
CA MET A 61 -4.31 -22.16 16.17
C MET A 61 -3.43 -22.47 17.39
N PHE A 62 -2.51 -21.57 17.77
CA PHE A 62 -1.69 -21.80 18.96
C PHE A 62 -2.49 -21.76 20.28
N ALA A 63 -3.56 -20.96 20.34
CA ALA A 63 -4.44 -20.93 21.51
C ALA A 63 -5.23 -22.24 21.63
N GLU A 64 -5.85 -22.71 20.55
CA GLU A 64 -6.56 -24.00 20.49
C GLU A 64 -5.62 -25.17 20.83
N GLN A 65 -4.42 -25.19 20.26
CA GLN A 65 -3.42 -26.22 20.58
C GLN A 65 -3.03 -26.22 22.06
N ALA A 66 -3.08 -25.06 22.74
CA ALA A 66 -2.74 -24.98 24.15
C ALA A 66 -3.80 -25.62 25.06
N GLU A 67 -5.08 -25.60 24.67
CA GLU A 67 -6.19 -26.15 25.48
C GLU A 67 -6.03 -27.65 25.75
N GLY A 68 -5.41 -28.39 24.82
CA GLY A 68 -5.13 -29.83 24.96
C GLY A 68 -3.77 -30.16 25.58
N LYS A 69 -3.02 -29.17 26.08
CA LYS A 69 -1.66 -29.34 26.64
C LYS A 69 -1.60 -28.86 28.08
N SER A 70 -0.57 -29.27 28.80
CA SER A 70 -0.35 -28.88 30.19
C SER A 70 1.11 -28.51 30.44
N GLY A 71 1.36 -27.82 31.56
CA GLY A 71 2.69 -27.42 31.98
C GLY A 71 3.42 -26.50 30.99
N THR A 72 4.71 -26.73 30.82
CA THR A 72 5.59 -25.86 30.02
C THR A 72 5.16 -25.75 28.55
N LEU A 73 4.64 -26.84 27.97
CA LEU A 73 4.22 -26.84 26.56
C LEU A 73 3.00 -25.94 26.33
N MET A 74 2.02 -25.98 27.23
CA MET A 74 0.89 -25.05 27.21
C MET A 74 1.37 -23.60 27.30
N ALA A 75 2.25 -23.30 28.26
CA ALA A 75 2.79 -21.94 28.46
C ALA A 75 3.53 -21.41 27.21
N GLN A 76 4.29 -22.27 26.53
CA GLN A 76 4.97 -21.92 25.27
C GLN A 76 3.98 -21.59 24.15
N LEU A 77 2.93 -22.38 23.98
CA LEU A 77 1.90 -22.16 22.96
C LEU A 77 1.11 -20.87 23.21
N ILE A 78 0.71 -20.61 24.46
CA ILE A 78 0.07 -19.34 24.85
C ILE A 78 0.98 -18.15 24.58
N THR A 79 2.28 -18.28 24.90
CA THR A 79 3.26 -17.21 24.63
C THR A 79 3.37 -16.93 23.13
N LYS A 80 3.45 -17.96 22.28
CA LYS A 80 3.46 -17.80 20.83
C LYS A 80 2.19 -17.11 20.33
N SER A 81 1.01 -17.56 20.78
CA SER A 81 -0.27 -16.92 20.46
C SER A 81 -0.27 -15.43 20.81
N ASN A 82 0.15 -15.07 22.03
CA ASN A 82 0.18 -13.68 22.48
C ASN A 82 1.13 -12.80 21.67
N VAL A 83 2.30 -13.31 21.28
CA VAL A 83 3.24 -12.59 20.42
C VAL A 83 2.60 -12.28 19.06
N LEU A 84 1.92 -13.25 18.46
CA LEU A 84 1.23 -13.06 17.19
C LEU A 84 0.07 -12.06 17.32
N ARG A 85 -0.74 -12.13 18.39
CA ARG A 85 -1.80 -11.14 18.65
C ARG A 85 -1.24 -9.72 18.81
N LYS A 86 -0.07 -9.57 19.42
CA LYS A 86 0.60 -8.25 19.51
C LYS A 86 0.99 -7.73 18.12
N ARG A 87 1.65 -8.57 17.31
CA ARG A 87 2.03 -8.23 15.93
C ARG A 87 0.82 -7.92 15.06
N TYR A 88 -0.27 -8.67 15.22
CA TYR A 88 -1.54 -8.41 14.55
C TYR A 88 -2.03 -7.00 14.86
N LYS A 89 -2.07 -6.58 16.13
CA LYS A 89 -2.50 -5.23 16.52
C LYS A 89 -1.64 -4.14 15.88
N GLU A 90 -0.33 -4.35 15.81
CA GLU A 90 0.60 -3.44 15.15
C GLU A 90 0.29 -3.32 13.65
N LYS A 91 0.16 -4.46 12.95
CA LYS A 91 -0.12 -4.50 11.50
C LYS A 91 -1.52 -4.00 11.16
N PHE A 92 -2.50 -4.24 12.03
CA PHE A 92 -3.86 -3.74 11.87
C PHE A 92 -3.94 -2.22 12.06
N SER A 93 -3.13 -1.66 12.97
CA SER A 93 -2.99 -0.20 13.11
C SER A 93 -2.35 0.42 11.86
N GLU A 94 -1.34 -0.23 11.29
CA GLU A 94 -0.74 0.16 10.00
C GLU A 94 -1.76 0.11 8.87
N LEU A 95 -2.57 -0.95 8.78
CA LEU A 95 -3.64 -1.10 7.80
C LEU A 95 -4.64 0.06 7.90
N LYS A 96 -5.10 0.41 9.10
CA LYS A 96 -6.02 1.54 9.32
C LYS A 96 -5.44 2.87 8.84
N LYS A 97 -4.14 3.09 9.03
CA LYS A 97 -3.46 4.29 8.52
C LYS A 97 -3.46 4.33 6.99
N ILE A 98 -3.18 3.20 6.34
CA ILE A 98 -3.23 3.09 4.88
C ILE A 98 -4.65 3.29 4.35
N GLU A 99 -5.66 2.78 5.04
CA GLU A 99 -7.07 2.99 4.66
C GLU A 99 -7.48 4.46 4.76
N ALA A 100 -7.06 5.15 5.83
CA ALA A 100 -7.29 6.60 5.96
C ALA A 100 -6.54 7.38 4.88
N GLU A 101 -5.28 7.03 4.59
CA GLU A 101 -4.50 7.66 3.52
C GLU A 101 -5.12 7.44 2.14
N LEU A 102 -5.62 6.23 1.86
CA LEU A 102 -6.34 5.93 0.62
C LEU A 102 -7.58 6.80 0.44
N GLU A 103 -8.36 7.02 1.49
CA GLU A 103 -9.55 7.88 1.43
C GLU A 103 -9.16 9.34 1.14
N ILE A 104 -8.12 9.84 1.81
CA ILE A 104 -7.59 11.18 1.56
C ILE A 104 -7.08 11.31 0.12
N LYS A 105 -6.26 10.36 -0.36
CA LYS A 105 -5.73 10.41 -1.73
C LYS A 105 -6.82 10.23 -2.79
N ALA A 106 -7.84 9.41 -2.52
CA ALA A 106 -8.97 9.25 -3.42
C ALA A 106 -9.82 10.53 -3.52
N THR A 107 -9.99 11.26 -2.42
CA THR A 107 -10.68 12.56 -2.44
C THR A 107 -9.84 13.62 -3.14
N GLU A 108 -8.54 13.71 -2.85
CA GLU A 108 -7.61 14.60 -3.57
C GLU A 108 -7.65 14.36 -5.08
N LEU A 109 -7.63 13.09 -5.54
CA LEU A 109 -7.69 12.76 -6.96
C LEU A 109 -8.98 13.23 -7.63
N ARG A 110 -10.12 13.22 -6.93
CA ARG A 110 -11.39 13.75 -7.47
C ARG A 110 -11.38 15.26 -7.63
N LEU A 111 -10.47 15.95 -6.95
CA LEU A 111 -10.31 17.42 -7.00
C LEU A 111 -9.25 17.86 -8.04
N ILE A 112 -8.57 16.91 -8.71
CA ILE A 112 -7.56 17.14 -9.77
C ILE A 112 -8.18 17.06 -11.16
#